data_AF-A0A5Q0LA76-F1
#
_entry.id   AF-A0A5Q0LA76-F1
#
_cell.length_a   1.000
_cell.length_b   1.000
_cell.length_c   1.000
_cell.angle_alpha   90.00
_cell.angle_beta   90.00
_cell.angle_gamma   90.00
#
_symmetry.space_group_name_H-M   'P 1'
#
loop_
_entity.id
_entity.type
_entity.pdbx_description
1 polymer ?
#
loop_
_entity_poly.entity_id
_entity_poly.type
_entity_poly.pdbx_seq_one_letter_code
_entity_poly.pdbx_strand_id
1 'polypeptide(L)'
;MTTTPDIDLTTGPPGPHPLRSRFLTADSRLFEAVASRHWPGGDRFLPKLSHSANHGLLWFATAAALAATRTPHARRAAARGLASLSLASATINTVGKRTVRRPRPSLAPVPQARRLKRQPITTSFPSGHSASAAAFATGVALESHGWGAAVAPLATAVALSRVYTGAHFPSDVLAGAALGAAAAFAVRRLLPEHGRH
;
A
#
# COMPACT_ATOMS: atom_id res chain seq x y z
N MET A 1 11.05 51.26 -25.66
CA MET A 1 11.24 51.33 -24.21
C MET A 1 10.04 50.64 -23.57
N THR A 2 10.10 49.32 -23.44
CA THR A 2 9.01 48.43 -23.02
C THR A 2 9.21 48.08 -21.56
N THR A 3 8.26 48.46 -20.70
CA THR A 3 8.27 48.19 -19.26
C THR A 3 7.88 46.74 -19.00
N THR A 4 8.83 45.94 -18.51
CA THR A 4 8.60 44.62 -17.92
C THR A 4 7.69 44.75 -16.71
N PRO A 5 6.66 43.89 -16.51
CA PRO A 5 5.86 43.91 -15.29
C PRO A 5 6.71 43.45 -14.11
N ASP A 6 6.78 44.27 -13.06
CA ASP A 6 7.35 43.91 -11.76
C ASP A 6 6.57 42.71 -11.20
N ILE A 7 7.24 41.55 -11.17
CA ILE A 7 6.79 40.41 -10.38
C ILE A 7 7.08 40.75 -8.92
N ASP A 8 6.03 41.06 -8.18
CA ASP A 8 6.10 41.25 -6.74
C ASP A 8 6.47 39.93 -6.04
N LEU A 9 7.72 39.83 -5.59
CA LEU A 9 8.28 38.66 -4.89
C LEU A 9 7.89 38.64 -3.40
N THR A 10 7.05 39.56 -2.91
CA THR A 10 6.67 39.62 -1.48
C THR A 10 5.52 38.70 -1.08
N THR A 11 4.89 38.01 -2.02
CA THR A 11 3.97 36.92 -1.66
C THR A 11 4.79 35.71 -1.20
N GLY A 12 5.06 35.63 0.10
CA GLY A 12 5.56 34.41 0.73
C GLY A 12 4.68 33.21 0.32
N PRO A 13 5.26 32.01 0.13
CA PRO A 13 4.50 30.83 -0.28
C PRO A 13 3.29 30.67 0.65
N PRO A 14 2.08 30.36 0.13
CA PRO A 14 0.86 30.30 0.93
C PRO A 14 1.13 29.47 2.19
N GLY A 15 0.99 30.12 3.35
CA GLY A 15 1.27 29.52 4.65
C GLY A 15 0.55 28.17 4.77
N PRO A 16 1.15 27.17 5.45
CA PRO A 16 0.59 25.82 5.46
C PRO A 16 -0.85 25.85 5.97
N HIS A 17 -1.80 25.46 5.12
CA HIS A 17 -3.21 25.37 5.47
C HIS A 17 -3.37 24.63 6.82
N PRO A 18 -4.08 25.21 7.81
CA PRO A 18 -4.11 24.69 9.18
C PRO A 18 -4.64 23.25 9.29
N LEU A 19 -5.51 22.85 8.35
CA LEU A 19 -6.00 21.47 8.26
C LEU A 19 -4.93 20.51 7.72
N ARG A 20 -4.15 20.95 6.72
CA ARG A 20 -3.06 20.16 6.14
C ARG A 20 -1.94 19.94 7.16
N SER A 21 -1.58 20.96 7.92
CA SER A 21 -0.56 20.83 8.98
C SER A 21 -1.03 19.91 10.09
N ARG A 22 -2.27 20.03 10.58
CA ARG A 22 -2.86 19.11 11.57
C ARG A 22 -2.86 17.66 11.10
N PHE A 23 -3.24 17.40 9.85
CA PHE A 23 -3.21 16.06 9.26
C PHE A 23 -1.79 15.49 9.21
N LEU A 24 -0.82 16.27 8.72
CA LEU A 24 0.59 15.85 8.65
C LEU A 24 1.16 15.58 10.05
N THR A 25 0.83 16.39 11.05
CA THR A 25 1.27 16.17 12.44
C THR A 25 0.65 14.90 13.02
N ALA A 26 -0.63 14.64 12.79
CA ALA A 26 -1.29 13.42 13.27
C ALA A 26 -0.68 12.16 12.61
N ASP A 27 -0.44 12.21 11.31
CA ASP A 27 0.15 11.12 10.53
C ASP A 27 1.61 10.83 10.97
N SER A 28 2.39 11.87 11.27
CA SER A 28 3.73 11.74 11.86
C SER A 28 3.72 11.17 13.28
N ARG A 29 2.77 11.60 14.14
CA ARG A 29 2.63 11.04 15.50
C ARG A 29 2.26 9.56 15.48
N LEU A 30 1.33 9.18 14.59
CA LEU A 30 0.95 7.78 14.43
C LEU A 30 2.11 6.94 13.90
N PHE A 31 2.87 7.49 12.95
CA PHE A 31 4.11 6.88 12.47
C PHE A 31 5.11 6.67 13.60
N GLU A 32 5.39 7.69 14.41
CA GLU A 32 6.32 7.63 15.55
C GLU A 32 5.85 6.62 16.61
N ALA A 33 4.56 6.54 16.90
CA ALA A 33 4.00 5.56 17.83
C ALA A 33 4.19 4.12 17.34
N VAL A 34 4.04 3.87 16.04
CA VAL A 34 4.27 2.54 15.43
C VAL A 34 5.77 2.24 15.33
N ALA A 35 6.59 3.23 14.99
CA ALA A 35 8.04 3.10 14.84
C ALA A 35 8.76 2.90 16.19
N SER A 36 8.30 3.54 17.26
CA SER A 36 8.91 3.41 18.60
C SER A 36 8.57 2.09 19.30
N ARG A 37 7.48 1.43 18.90
CA ARG A 37 7.03 0.18 19.52
C ARG A 37 7.91 -1.00 19.07
N HIS A 38 8.59 -1.64 20.01
CA HIS A 38 9.33 -2.88 19.75
C HIS A 38 8.37 -4.07 19.76
N TRP A 39 8.35 -4.86 18.68
CA TRP A 39 7.52 -6.06 18.57
C TRP A 39 8.43 -7.28 18.65
N PRO A 40 8.19 -8.24 19.57
CA PRO A 40 9.01 -9.45 19.68
C PRO A 40 9.09 -10.18 18.33
N GLY A 41 10.29 -10.31 17.76
CA GLY A 41 10.52 -10.96 16.46
C GLY A 41 10.20 -10.12 15.21
N GLY A 42 9.53 -8.96 15.35
CA GLY A 42 9.17 -8.08 14.23
C GLY A 42 10.39 -7.62 13.42
N ASP A 43 11.52 -7.41 14.08
CA ASP A 43 12.76 -6.95 13.47
C ASP A 43 13.41 -7.97 12.52
N ARG A 44 13.08 -9.26 12.66
CA ARG A 44 13.59 -10.34 11.80
C ARG A 44 12.64 -10.69 10.66
N PHE A 45 11.33 -10.62 10.90
CA PHE A 45 10.30 -11.05 9.94
C PHE A 45 9.81 -9.93 9.03
N LEU A 46 9.63 -8.71 9.55
CA LEU A 46 9.03 -7.61 8.80
C LEU A 46 9.90 -7.09 7.64
N PRO A 47 11.24 -7.02 7.76
CA PRO A 47 12.09 -6.67 6.61
C PRO A 47 12.06 -7.73 5.49
N LYS A 48 12.01 -9.02 5.86
CA LYS A 48 11.91 -10.13 4.90
C LYS A 48 10.55 -10.19 4.23
N LEU A 49 9.48 -9.91 4.98
CA LEU A 49 8.13 -9.78 4.45
C LEU A 49 8.05 -8.60 3.47
N SER A 50 8.66 -7.46 3.81
CA SER A 50 8.72 -6.32 2.91
C SER A 50 9.54 -6.60 1.64
N HIS A 51 10.57 -7.45 1.71
CA HIS A 51 11.35 -7.85 0.53
C HIS A 51 10.59 -8.86 -0.34
N SER A 52 9.91 -9.84 0.25
CA SER A 52 9.10 -10.84 -0.48
C SER A 52 7.82 -10.24 -1.09
N ALA A 53 7.31 -9.15 -0.52
CA ALA A 53 6.23 -8.38 -1.12
C ALA A 53 6.68 -7.54 -2.34
N ASN A 54 7.98 -7.43 -2.62
CA ASN A 54 8.45 -6.79 -3.86
C ASN A 54 8.00 -7.59 -5.08
N HIS A 55 7.55 -6.88 -6.11
CA HIS A 55 7.11 -7.42 -7.41
C HIS A 55 5.89 -8.36 -7.36
N GLY A 56 5.15 -8.42 -6.24
CA GLY A 56 3.96 -9.27 -6.13
C GLY A 56 4.26 -10.76 -5.96
N LEU A 57 5.53 -11.16 -5.81
CA LEU A 57 5.94 -12.57 -5.67
C LEU A 57 5.22 -13.27 -4.50
N LEU A 58 5.08 -12.59 -3.37
CA LEU A 58 4.31 -13.08 -2.23
C LEU A 58 2.87 -13.46 -2.63
N TRP A 59 2.20 -12.62 -3.41
CA TRP A 59 0.82 -12.83 -3.82
C TRP A 59 0.67 -13.94 -4.87
N PHE A 60 1.64 -14.07 -5.77
CA PHE A 60 1.70 -15.22 -6.68
C PHE A 60 1.89 -16.54 -5.92
N ALA A 61 2.75 -16.55 -4.89
CA ALA A 61 2.93 -17.72 -4.02
C ALA A 61 1.65 -18.03 -3.22
N THR A 62 0.97 -17.02 -2.66
CA THR A 62 -0.31 -17.21 -1.98
C THR A 62 -1.38 -17.74 -2.94
N ALA A 63 -1.45 -17.22 -4.16
CA ALA A 63 -2.38 -17.70 -5.19
C ALA A 63 -2.10 -19.15 -5.58
N ALA A 64 -0.82 -19.52 -5.74
CA ALA A 64 -0.40 -20.89 -6.01
C ALA A 64 -0.77 -21.84 -4.85
N ALA A 65 -0.56 -21.42 -3.60
CA ALA A 65 -0.94 -22.18 -2.42
C ALA A 65 -2.47 -22.39 -2.34
N LEU A 66 -3.27 -21.35 -2.60
CA LEU A 66 -4.73 -21.47 -2.71
C LEU A 66 -5.12 -22.46 -3.83
N ALA A 67 -4.53 -22.34 -5.02
CA ALA A 67 -4.81 -23.22 -6.14
C ALA A 67 -4.40 -24.69 -5.87
N ALA A 68 -3.35 -24.92 -5.08
CA ALA A 68 -2.87 -26.25 -4.71
C ALA A 68 -3.85 -27.03 -3.83
N THR A 69 -4.83 -26.37 -3.20
CA THR A 69 -5.93 -27.05 -2.49
C THR A 69 -6.86 -27.81 -3.43
N ARG A 70 -6.72 -27.60 -4.75
CA ARG A 70 -7.49 -28.24 -5.83
C ARG A 70 -9.01 -28.06 -5.76
N THR A 71 -9.51 -27.20 -4.87
CA THR A 71 -10.94 -26.88 -4.81
C THR A 71 -11.31 -25.86 -5.89
N PRO A 72 -12.45 -26.01 -6.59
CA PRO A 72 -12.91 -25.02 -7.57
C PRO A 72 -13.05 -23.61 -6.98
N HIS A 73 -13.53 -23.52 -5.73
CA HIS A 73 -13.69 -22.25 -5.02
C HIS A 73 -12.34 -21.56 -4.74
N ALA A 74 -11.31 -22.28 -4.29
CA ALA A 74 -10.01 -21.67 -4.04
C ALA A 74 -9.32 -21.22 -5.33
N ARG A 75 -9.46 -21.98 -6.43
CA ARG A 75 -8.91 -21.59 -7.74
C ARG A 75 -9.54 -20.31 -8.28
N ARG A 76 -10.86 -20.17 -8.17
CA ARG A 76 -11.55 -18.93 -8.53
C ARG A 76 -11.13 -17.77 -7.65
N ALA A 77 -10.99 -18.00 -6.34
CA ALA A 77 -10.59 -16.95 -5.41
C ALA A 77 -9.16 -16.46 -5.69
N ALA A 78 -8.24 -17.39 -5.97
CA ALA A 78 -6.88 -17.08 -6.40
C ALA A 78 -6.86 -16.28 -7.72
N ALA A 79 -7.63 -16.70 -8.72
CA ALA A 79 -7.73 -16.00 -10.01
C ALA A 79 -8.28 -14.57 -9.84
N ARG A 80 -9.33 -14.40 -9.03
CA ARG A 80 -9.91 -13.08 -8.73
C ARG A 80 -8.96 -12.18 -7.94
N GLY A 81 -8.22 -12.75 -6.99
CA GLY A 81 -7.15 -12.06 -6.28
C GLY A 81 -6.05 -11.57 -7.23
N LEU A 82 -5.57 -12.43 -8.14
CA LEU A 82 -4.53 -12.07 -9.12
C LEU A 82 -5.02 -11.04 -10.14
N ALA A 83 -6.27 -11.13 -10.61
CA ALA A 83 -6.87 -10.15 -11.50
C ALA A 83 -6.95 -8.77 -10.81
N SER A 84 -7.39 -8.74 -9.55
CA SER A 84 -7.46 -7.53 -8.73
C SER A 84 -6.08 -6.91 -8.51
N LEU A 85 -5.09 -7.75 -8.17
CA LEU A 85 -3.69 -7.34 -8.03
C LEU A 85 -3.13 -6.74 -9.32
N SER A 86 -3.43 -7.34 -10.47
CA SER A 86 -2.97 -6.88 -11.78
C SER A 86 -3.57 -5.51 -12.11
N LEU A 87 -4.87 -5.34 -11.89
CA LEU A 87 -5.54 -4.05 -12.10
C LEU A 87 -5.01 -2.96 -11.18
N ALA A 88 -4.82 -3.26 -9.89
CA ALA A 88 -4.23 -2.32 -8.94
C ALA A 88 -2.81 -1.94 -9.37
N SER A 89 -1.99 -2.91 -9.77
CA SER A 89 -0.61 -2.69 -10.22
C SER A 89 -0.56 -1.82 -11.48
N ALA A 90 -1.44 -2.07 -12.45
CA ALA A 90 -1.57 -1.23 -13.64
C ALA A 90 -1.96 0.20 -13.26
N THR A 91 -2.96 0.36 -12.38
CA THR A 91 -3.44 1.67 -11.90
C THR A 91 -2.35 2.46 -11.18
N ILE A 92 -1.56 1.81 -10.31
CA ILE A 92 -0.44 2.44 -9.60
C ILE A 92 0.67 2.84 -10.57
N ASN A 93 0.95 2.00 -11.57
CA ASN A 93 2.00 2.28 -12.55
C ASN A 93 1.62 3.42 -13.50
N THR A 94 0.32 3.61 -13.80
CA THR A 94 -0.18 4.67 -14.68
C THR A 94 -0.46 5.98 -13.92
N VAL A 95 -1.14 5.90 -12.77
CA VAL A 95 -1.59 7.06 -11.98
C VAL A 95 -0.57 7.43 -10.90
N GLY A 96 -0.04 6.45 -10.18
CA GLY A 96 0.88 6.67 -9.04
C GLY A 96 2.24 7.25 -9.45
N LYS A 97 2.75 6.89 -10.63
CA LYS A 97 3.99 7.51 -11.16
C LYS A 97 3.83 8.99 -11.53
N ARG A 98 2.59 9.48 -11.70
CA ARG A 98 2.29 10.86 -12.08
C ARG A 98 1.83 11.74 -10.91
N THR A 99 1.66 11.18 -9.72
CA THR A 99 1.00 11.87 -8.61
C THR A 99 1.98 12.24 -7.48
N VAL A 100 2.00 13.54 -7.16
CA VAL A 100 2.50 14.22 -5.94
C VAL A 100 3.80 13.66 -5.34
N ARG A 101 4.89 14.45 -5.42
CA ARG A 101 6.15 14.20 -4.70
C ARG A 101 5.97 14.42 -3.20
N ARG A 102 5.43 13.41 -2.50
CA ARG A 102 5.39 13.44 -1.02
C ARG A 102 6.74 12.99 -0.45
N PRO A 103 7.43 13.83 0.36
CA PRO A 103 8.62 13.39 1.08
C PRO A 103 8.26 12.25 2.05
N ARG A 104 9.11 11.21 2.13
CA ARG A 104 8.92 10.06 3.02
C ARG A 104 9.14 10.44 4.50
N PRO A 105 8.68 9.63 5.47
CA PRO A 105 8.88 9.90 6.89
C PRO A 105 10.37 10.06 7.24
N SER A 106 10.66 10.91 8.22
CA SER A 106 11.99 10.97 8.83
C SER A 106 12.33 9.59 9.42
N LEU A 107 13.53 9.11 9.14
CA LEU A 107 14.03 7.84 9.67
C LEU A 107 14.64 8.00 11.06
N ALA A 108 14.78 9.23 11.58
CA ALA A 108 15.36 9.51 12.88
C ALA A 108 14.81 8.61 14.02
N PRO A 109 13.49 8.36 14.13
CA PRO A 109 12.94 7.47 15.15
C PRO A 109 13.06 5.97 14.82
N VAL A 110 13.50 5.58 13.61
CA VAL A 110 13.60 4.18 13.18
C VAL A 110 15.03 3.67 13.39
N PRO A 111 15.28 2.66 14.24
CA PRO A 111 16.57 2.01 14.40
C PRO A 111 17.13 1.51 13.08
N GLN A 112 18.45 1.64 12.90
CA GLN A 112 19.14 1.29 11.65
C GLN A 112 18.86 -0.15 11.19
N ALA A 113 18.72 -1.09 12.13
CA ALA A 113 18.40 -2.50 11.84
C ALA A 113 17.03 -2.72 11.16
N ARG A 114 16.10 -1.77 11.29
CA ARG A 114 14.74 -1.83 10.71
C ARG A 114 14.60 -1.08 9.40
N ARG A 115 15.57 -0.23 9.05
CA ARG A 115 15.53 0.58 7.83
C ARG A 115 15.75 -0.33 6.63
N LEU A 116 14.95 -0.16 5.56
CA LEU A 116 15.24 -0.82 4.29
C LEU A 116 16.62 -0.39 3.78
N LYS A 117 17.47 -1.37 3.42
CA LYS A 117 18.84 -1.15 2.89
C LYS A 117 18.90 -0.20 1.68
N ARG A 118 17.80 -0.09 0.92
CA ARG A 118 17.68 0.81 -0.22
C ARG A 118 16.32 1.51 -0.16
N GLN A 119 16.33 2.82 0.06
CA GLN A 119 15.12 3.62 -0.10
C GLN A 119 14.97 4.00 -1.56
N PRO A 120 13.87 3.61 -2.23
CA PRO A 120 13.62 4.05 -3.59
C PRO A 120 13.49 5.57 -3.63
N ILE A 121 14.27 6.19 -4.53
CA ILE A 121 14.36 7.66 -4.73
C ILE A 121 13.13 8.21 -5.49
N THR A 122 12.20 7.32 -5.90
CA THR A 122 11.00 7.65 -6.69
C THR A 122 9.70 7.63 -5.86
N THR A 123 8.64 8.24 -6.43
CA THR A 123 7.42 8.69 -5.74
C THR A 123 6.77 7.64 -4.82
N SER A 124 6.40 8.10 -3.63
CA SER A 124 6.05 7.26 -2.46
C SER A 124 4.55 7.06 -2.26
N PHE A 125 3.73 7.81 -3.01
CA PHE A 125 2.30 7.90 -2.79
C PHE A 125 1.53 7.47 -4.04
N PRO A 126 0.53 6.60 -3.92
CA PRO A 126 0.16 5.78 -2.75
C PRO A 126 1.12 4.58 -2.54
N SER A 127 1.05 3.90 -1.40
CA SER A 127 1.89 2.71 -1.14
C SER A 127 1.51 1.53 -2.05
N GLY A 128 2.39 1.19 -3.00
CA GLY A 128 2.18 0.08 -3.93
C GLY A 128 2.00 -1.27 -3.24
N HIS A 129 2.83 -1.59 -2.24
CA HIS A 129 2.70 -2.83 -1.46
C HIS A 129 1.36 -2.94 -0.72
N SER A 130 0.89 -1.83 -0.14
CA SER A 130 -0.41 -1.80 0.53
C SER A 130 -1.56 -1.99 -0.46
N ALA A 131 -1.46 -1.34 -1.62
CA ALA A 131 -2.47 -1.48 -2.67
C ALA A 131 -2.52 -2.90 -3.25
N SER A 132 -1.37 -3.52 -3.51
CA SER A 132 -1.28 -4.92 -3.92
C SER A 132 -1.87 -5.86 -2.87
N ALA A 133 -1.58 -5.63 -1.59
CA ALA A 133 -2.07 -6.43 -0.48
C ALA A 133 -3.59 -6.37 -0.35
N ALA A 134 -4.14 -5.16 -0.33
CA ALA A 134 -5.59 -4.96 -0.26
C ALA A 134 -6.29 -5.50 -1.51
N ALA A 135 -5.75 -5.25 -2.71
CA ALA A 135 -6.36 -5.74 -3.95
C ALA A 135 -6.47 -7.27 -3.99
N PHE A 136 -5.40 -7.98 -3.64
CA PHE A 136 -5.42 -9.44 -3.61
C PHE A 136 -6.37 -9.96 -2.54
N ALA A 137 -6.26 -9.48 -1.29
CA ALA A 137 -7.09 -9.96 -0.18
C ALA A 137 -8.58 -9.66 -0.39
N THR A 138 -8.92 -8.45 -0.84
CA THR A 138 -10.31 -8.09 -1.18
C THR A 138 -10.81 -8.90 -2.37
N GLY A 139 -10.00 -9.11 -3.41
CA GLY A 139 -10.38 -9.94 -4.55
C GLY A 139 -10.68 -11.39 -4.16
N VAL A 140 -9.85 -12.00 -3.30
CA VAL A 140 -10.07 -13.33 -2.73
C VAL A 140 -11.33 -13.35 -1.88
N ALA A 141 -11.52 -12.35 -1.00
CA ALA A 141 -12.66 -12.26 -0.09
C ALA A 141 -13.99 -12.10 -0.84
N LEU A 142 -14.01 -11.36 -1.95
CA LEU A 142 -15.20 -11.20 -2.78
C LEU A 142 -15.62 -12.54 -3.41
N GLU A 143 -14.69 -13.41 -3.81
CA GLU A 143 -15.05 -14.75 -4.29
C GLU A 143 -15.39 -15.74 -3.14
N SER A 144 -14.65 -15.66 -2.03
CA SER A 144 -14.77 -16.59 -0.92
C SER A 144 -14.40 -15.92 0.41
N HIS A 145 -15.40 -15.71 1.26
CA HIS A 145 -15.21 -15.12 2.58
C HIS A 145 -14.22 -15.93 3.45
N GLY A 146 -14.25 -17.26 3.38
CA GLY A 146 -13.36 -18.13 4.16
C GLY A 146 -11.90 -17.97 3.76
N TRP A 147 -11.60 -18.01 2.46
CA TRP A 147 -10.24 -17.78 1.97
C TRP A 147 -9.81 -16.33 2.14
N GLY A 148 -10.73 -15.37 2.02
CA GLY A 148 -10.49 -13.96 2.31
C GLY A 148 -10.03 -13.74 3.75
N ALA A 149 -10.74 -14.35 4.71
CA ALA A 149 -10.37 -14.31 6.12
C ALA A 149 -9.00 -14.95 6.39
N ALA A 150 -8.65 -16.04 5.67
CA ALA A 150 -7.33 -16.66 5.79
C ALA A 150 -6.18 -15.78 5.25
N VAL A 151 -6.45 -14.98 4.21
CA VAL A 151 -5.44 -14.12 3.56
C VAL A 151 -5.33 -12.74 4.24
N ALA A 152 -6.39 -12.26 4.89
CA ALA A 152 -6.43 -10.93 5.51
C ALA A 152 -5.30 -10.66 6.54
N PRO A 153 -4.89 -11.60 7.41
CA PRO A 153 -3.77 -11.39 8.32
C PRO A 153 -2.46 -11.11 7.58
N LEU A 154 -2.19 -11.83 6.49
CA LEU A 154 -0.99 -11.64 5.68
C LEU A 154 -0.99 -10.26 5.01
N ALA A 155 -2.11 -9.84 4.43
CA ALA A 155 -2.26 -8.52 3.82
C ALA A 155 -2.09 -7.39 4.84
N THR A 156 -2.66 -7.56 6.04
CA THR A 156 -2.52 -6.63 7.15
C THR A 156 -1.07 -6.54 7.61
N ALA A 157 -0.37 -7.68 7.75
CA ALA A 157 1.04 -7.71 8.12
C ALA A 157 1.92 -7.00 7.08
N VAL A 158 1.66 -7.19 5.79
CA VAL A 158 2.37 -6.47 4.71
C VAL A 158 2.13 -4.96 4.84
N ALA A 159 0.89 -4.51 4.99
CA ALA A 159 0.55 -3.10 5.14
C ALA A 159 1.24 -2.47 6.37
N LEU A 160 1.17 -3.13 7.53
CA LEU A 160 1.81 -2.69 8.77
C LEU A 160 3.34 -2.65 8.64
N SER A 161 3.95 -3.60 7.94
CA SER A 161 5.41 -3.62 7.72
C SER A 161 5.90 -2.35 7.02
N ARG A 162 5.08 -1.71 6.18
CA ARG A 162 5.44 -0.49 5.45
C ARG A 162 5.52 0.73 6.36
N VAL A 163 4.66 0.79 7.38
CA VAL A 163 4.73 1.81 8.44
C VAL A 163 5.90 1.49 9.36
N TYR A 164 6.00 0.24 9.83
CA TYR A 164 6.99 -0.19 10.81
C TYR A 164 8.44 -0.01 10.33
N THR A 165 8.72 -0.26 9.05
CA THR A 165 10.08 -0.14 8.47
C THR A 165 10.47 1.30 8.13
N GLY A 166 9.61 2.28 8.38
CA GLY A 166 9.87 3.67 8.00
C GLY A 166 9.64 3.96 6.52
N ALA A 167 9.10 3.01 5.76
CA ALA A 167 9.02 3.15 4.31
C ALA A 167 7.91 4.12 3.88
N HIS A 168 6.80 4.19 4.62
CA HIS A 168 5.61 4.97 4.27
C HIS A 168 4.92 5.51 5.51
N PHE A 169 4.23 6.64 5.36
CA PHE A 169 3.30 7.11 6.38
C PHE A 169 2.05 6.22 6.43
N PRO A 170 1.36 6.13 7.59
CA PRO A 170 0.06 5.46 7.70
C PRO A 170 -0.94 5.89 6.63
N SER A 171 -1.02 7.18 6.32
CA SER A 171 -1.91 7.67 5.25
C SER A 171 -1.55 7.16 3.84
N ASP A 172 -0.27 6.95 3.54
CA ASP A 172 0.15 6.36 2.25
C ASP A 172 -0.32 4.90 2.14
N VAL A 173 -0.30 4.18 3.27
CA VAL A 173 -0.75 2.79 3.40
C VAL A 173 -2.26 2.71 3.26
N LEU A 174 -3.01 3.60 3.92
CA LEU A 174 -4.47 3.67 3.81
C LEU A 174 -4.91 4.04 2.38
N ALA A 175 -4.28 5.04 1.77
CA ALA A 175 -4.57 5.42 0.38
C ALA A 175 -4.28 4.27 -0.59
N GLY A 176 -3.16 3.56 -0.39
CA GLY A 176 -2.85 2.35 -1.15
C GLY A 176 -3.92 1.28 -0.97
N ALA A 177 -4.29 0.98 0.28
CA ALA A 177 -5.30 -0.04 0.58
C ALA A 177 -6.66 0.28 -0.04
N ALA A 178 -7.10 1.55 0.02
CA ALA A 178 -8.34 2.00 -0.58
C ALA A 178 -8.35 1.82 -2.11
N LEU A 179 -7.25 2.18 -2.78
CA LEU A 179 -7.08 1.97 -4.21
C LEU A 179 -7.07 0.48 -4.60
N GLY A 180 -6.40 -0.34 -3.79
CA GLY A 180 -6.39 -1.79 -3.98
C GLY A 180 -7.79 -2.40 -3.86
N ALA A 181 -8.53 -2.04 -2.82
CA ALA A 181 -9.91 -2.48 -2.64
C ALA A 181 -10.82 -2.01 -3.78
N ALA A 182 -10.70 -0.75 -4.21
CA ALA A 182 -11.45 -0.22 -5.35
C ALA A 182 -11.17 -0.99 -6.64
N ALA A 183 -9.92 -1.36 -6.91
CA ALA A 183 -9.57 -2.22 -8.04
C ALA A 183 -10.24 -3.62 -7.94
N ALA A 184 -10.27 -4.22 -6.75
CA ALA A 184 -10.96 -5.49 -6.55
C ALA A 184 -12.48 -5.40 -6.81
N PHE A 185 -13.13 -4.32 -6.37
CA PHE A 185 -14.54 -4.08 -6.69
C PHE A 185 -14.77 -3.83 -8.18
N ALA A 186 -13.86 -3.14 -8.87
CA ALA A 186 -13.93 -2.96 -10.32
C ALA A 186 -13.80 -4.30 -11.05
N VAL A 187 -12.84 -5.15 -10.67
CA VAL A 187 -12.73 -6.52 -11.20
C VAL A 187 -14.01 -7.30 -10.94
N ARG A 188 -14.64 -7.14 -9.78
CA ARG A 188 -15.92 -7.80 -9.49
C ARG A 188 -17.06 -7.38 -10.41
N ARG A 189 -17.09 -6.12 -10.83
CA ARG A 189 -18.06 -5.62 -11.79
C ARG A 189 -17.81 -6.17 -13.19
N LEU A 190 -16.54 -6.31 -13.58
CA LEU A 190 -16.13 -6.81 -14.91
C LEU A 190 -16.23 -8.33 -15.03
N LEU A 191 -15.95 -9.05 -13.94
CA LEU A 191 -16.02 -10.50 -13.82
C LEU A 191 -17.04 -10.82 -12.72
N PRO A 192 -18.34 -10.97 -13.04
CA PRO A 192 -19.32 -11.37 -12.05
C PRO A 192 -18.95 -12.70 -11.39
N GLU A 193 -19.33 -12.85 -10.12
CA GLU A 193 -19.12 -14.11 -9.40
C GLU A 193 -19.99 -15.17 -10.04
N HIS A 194 -19.41 -16.34 -10.31
CA HIS A 194 -20.21 -17.46 -10.80
C HIS A 194 -21.11 -17.90 -9.64
N GLY A 195 -22.42 -17.81 -9.86
CA GLY A 195 -23.46 -17.90 -8.84
C GLY A 195 -23.27 -19.09 -7.89
N ARG A 196 -23.50 -18.82 -6.61
CA ARG A 196 -23.90 -19.84 -5.64
C ARG A 196 -25.35 -20.20 -5.98
N HIS A 197 -25.53 -21.10 -6.94
CA HIS A 197 -26.76 -21.86 -7.09
C HIS A 197 -26.56 -23.22 -6.43
#